data_AF-A0A1G0R6L4-F1
#
_entry.id   AF-A0A1G0R6L4-F1
#
_cell.length_a   1.000
_cell.length_b   1.000
_cell.length_c   1.000
_cell.angle_alpha   90.00
_cell.angle_beta   90.00
_cell.angle_gamma   90.00
#
_symmetry.space_group_name_H-M   'P 1'
#
loop_
_entity.id
_entity.type
_entity.pdbx_description
1 polymer ?
#
loop_
_entity_poly.entity_id
_entity_poly.type
_entity_poly.pdbx_seq_one_letter_code
_entity_poly.pdbx_strand_id
1 'polypeptide(L)'
;MNENLEIERSKHIHDYLKYITTLSTGSILLMATLWEKMSFAAEWLFLVKIAIIAFLISIIGAIATMTIALLHFGGKRRKDSDWQSVAGGAGLIFCWLGFLVAVISLTTFVLKNFG
;
A
#
# COMPACT_ATOMS: atom_id res chain seq x y z
N MET A 1 12.53 24.02 -17.92
CA MET A 1 13.40 23.11 -17.13
C MET A 1 12.64 22.46 -15.97
N ASN A 2 11.87 23.22 -15.17
CA ASN A 2 11.20 22.69 -13.97
C ASN A 2 10.03 21.73 -14.24
N GLU A 3 9.27 21.92 -15.32
CA GLU A 3 8.08 21.12 -15.63
C GLU A 3 8.42 19.65 -15.97
N ASN A 4 9.52 19.42 -16.70
CA ASN A 4 9.98 18.06 -17.01
C ASN A 4 10.36 17.29 -15.74
N LEU A 5 10.97 17.97 -14.75
CA LEU A 5 11.35 17.35 -13.47
C LEU A 5 10.13 16.96 -12.64
N GLU A 6 9.04 17.72 -12.71
CA GLU A 6 7.79 17.40 -12.00
C GLU A 6 7.07 16.19 -12.60
N ILE A 7 7.05 16.11 -13.94
CA ILE A 7 6.49 14.97 -14.68
C ILE A 7 7.30 13.70 -14.38
N GLU A 8 8.63 13.80 -14.42
CA GLU A 8 9.53 12.68 -14.17
C GLU A 8 9.43 12.18 -12.72
N ARG A 9 9.36 13.10 -11.75
CA ARG A 9 9.11 12.76 -10.34
C ARG A 9 7.75 12.06 -10.17
N SER A 10 6.69 12.58 -10.78
CA SER A 10 5.36 11.98 -10.70
C SER A 10 5.34 10.56 -11.27
N LYS A 11 6.02 10.36 -12.41
CA LYS A 11 6.16 9.05 -13.04
C LYS A 11 6.88 8.05 -12.12
N HIS A 12 7.98 8.45 -11.50
CA HIS A 12 8.69 7.58 -10.54
C HIS A 12 7.84 7.22 -9.32
N ILE A 13 7.09 8.17 -8.76
CA ILE A 13 6.17 7.90 -7.64
C ILE A 13 5.09 6.91 -8.07
N HIS A 14 4.53 7.09 -9.27
CA HIS A 14 3.48 6.23 -9.80
C HIS A 14 3.99 4.79 -10.01
N ASP A 15 5.19 4.62 -10.60
CA ASP A 15 5.80 3.31 -10.81
C ASP A 15 6.14 2.62 -9.48
N TYR A 16 6.64 3.38 -8.50
CA TYR A 16 6.87 2.89 -7.14
C TYR A 16 5.59 2.39 -6.46
N LEU A 17 4.52 3.19 -6.51
CA LEU A 17 3.24 2.82 -5.91
C LEU A 17 2.62 1.58 -6.60
N LYS A 18 2.81 1.41 -7.91
CA LYS A 18 2.42 0.18 -8.62
C LYS A 18 3.15 -1.02 -8.05
N TYR A 19 4.46 -0.91 -7.86
CA TYR A 19 5.27 -1.99 -7.31
C TYR A 19 4.81 -2.41 -5.91
N ILE A 20 4.56 -1.44 -5.00
CA ILE A 20 4.00 -1.73 -3.67
C ILE A 20 2.65 -2.45 -3.78
N THR A 21 1.77 -1.97 -4.67
CA THR A 21 0.42 -2.53 -4.84
C THR A 21 0.49 -3.99 -5.34
N THR A 22 1.38 -4.28 -6.29
CA THR A 22 1.63 -5.64 -6.79
C THR A 22 2.18 -6.55 -5.70
N LEU A 23 3.19 -6.10 -4.94
CA LEU A 23 3.76 -6.88 -3.84
C LEU A 23 2.72 -7.16 -2.75
N SER A 24 1.93 -6.16 -2.37
CA SER A 24 0.84 -6.30 -1.40
C SER A 24 -0.20 -7.31 -1.88
N THR A 25 -0.60 -7.24 -3.15
CA THR A 25 -1.57 -8.16 -3.75
C THR A 25 -1.04 -9.59 -3.80
N GLY A 26 0.20 -9.77 -4.24
CA GLY A 26 0.87 -11.07 -4.24
C GLY A 26 0.99 -11.65 -2.82
N SER A 27 1.32 -10.80 -1.83
CA SER A 27 1.42 -11.21 -0.42
C SER A 27 0.07 -11.64 0.15
N ILE A 28 -1.03 -10.94 -0.18
CA ILE A 28 -2.39 -11.33 0.22
C ILE A 28 -2.76 -12.69 -0.39
N LEU A 29 -2.48 -12.91 -1.68
CA LEU A 29 -2.76 -14.19 -2.34
C LEU A 29 -1.95 -15.34 -1.71
N LEU A 30 -0.66 -15.12 -1.46
CA LEU A 30 0.19 -16.09 -0.77
C LEU A 30 -0.37 -16.40 0.63
N MET A 31 -0.77 -15.40 1.40
CA MET A 31 -1.40 -15.63 2.70
C MET A 31 -2.72 -16.39 2.59
N ALA A 32 -3.58 -16.08 1.61
CA ALA A 32 -4.84 -16.77 1.40
C ALA A 32 -4.62 -18.26 1.09
N THR A 33 -3.64 -18.57 0.23
CA THR A 33 -3.29 -19.98 -0.08
C THR A 33 -2.63 -20.71 1.10
N LEU A 34 -1.82 -20.02 1.91
CA LEU A 34 -1.23 -20.57 3.12
C LEU A 34 -2.27 -20.79 4.23
N TRP A 35 -3.29 -19.93 4.30
CA TRP A 35 -4.36 -20.01 5.29
C TRP A 35 -5.11 -21.34 5.23
N GLU A 36 -5.45 -21.80 4.01
CA GLU A 36 -6.13 -23.09 3.81
C GLU A 36 -5.32 -24.25 4.41
N LYS A 37 -3.99 -24.19 4.30
CA LYS A 37 -3.08 -25.23 4.82
C LYS A 37 -2.86 -25.16 6.34
N MET A 38 -3.05 -24.00 6.97
CA MET A 38 -2.73 -23.78 8.40
C MET A 38 -3.95 -23.85 9.33
N SER A 39 -5.15 -23.92 8.76
CA SER A 39 -6.43 -23.82 9.48
C SER A 39 -6.62 -24.84 10.63
N PHE A 40 -5.80 -25.90 10.70
CA PHE A 40 -5.94 -26.95 11.71
C PHE A 40 -5.08 -26.80 12.98
N ALA A 41 -4.06 -25.92 13.04
CA ALA A 41 -3.13 -25.90 14.20
C ALA A 41 -2.50 -24.54 14.58
N ALA A 42 -2.75 -23.46 13.85
CA ALA A 42 -2.05 -22.20 14.09
C ALA A 42 -2.70 -21.34 15.20
N GLU A 43 -2.02 -21.15 16.33
CA GLU A 43 -2.48 -20.31 17.46
C GLU A 43 -2.48 -18.80 17.14
N TRP A 44 -1.86 -18.38 16.03
CA TRP A 44 -1.55 -16.97 15.71
C TRP A 44 -2.27 -16.45 14.45
N LEU A 45 -3.38 -17.10 14.06
CA LEU A 45 -4.20 -16.73 12.88
C LEU A 45 -4.69 -15.27 12.89
N PHE A 46 -4.79 -14.64 14.06
CA PHE A 46 -5.15 -13.23 14.17
C PHE A 46 -4.11 -12.30 13.50
N LEU A 47 -2.81 -12.63 13.54
CA LEU A 47 -1.78 -11.83 12.87
C LEU A 47 -1.96 -11.82 11.35
N VAL A 48 -2.39 -12.95 10.76
CA VAL A 48 -2.67 -13.01 9.32
C VAL A 48 -3.84 -12.08 8.95
N LYS A 49 -4.90 -12.04 9.78
CA LYS A 49 -6.02 -11.10 9.56
C LYS A 49 -5.53 -9.64 9.62
N ILE A 50 -4.69 -9.30 10.60
CA ILE A 50 -4.07 -7.97 10.69
C ILE A 50 -3.25 -7.67 9.44
N ALA A 51 -2.40 -8.61 9.00
CA ALA A 51 -1.55 -8.42 7.83
C ALA A 51 -2.36 -8.17 6.55
N ILE A 52 -3.45 -8.94 6.33
CA ILE A 52 -4.35 -8.74 5.19
C ILE A 52 -4.98 -7.35 5.23
N ILE A 53 -5.54 -6.94 6.37
CA ILE A 53 -6.16 -5.62 6.54
C ILE A 53 -5.13 -4.51 6.30
N ALA A 54 -3.92 -4.66 6.83
CA ALA A 54 -2.85 -3.68 6.68
C ALA A 54 -2.35 -3.57 5.23
N PHE A 55 -2.23 -4.68 4.50
CA PHE A 55 -1.95 -4.64 3.05
C PHE A 55 -3.08 -3.98 2.26
N LEU A 56 -4.34 -4.22 2.62
CA LEU A 56 -5.48 -3.54 1.98
C LEU A 56 -5.44 -2.03 2.21
N ILE A 57 -5.15 -1.57 3.44
CA ILE A 57 -4.96 -0.15 3.74
C ILE A 57 -3.81 0.41 2.90
N SER A 58 -2.72 -0.35 2.72
CA SER A 58 -1.60 0.05 1.89
C SER A 58 -2.02 0.29 0.43
N ILE A 59 -2.75 -0.67 -0.14
CA ILE A 59 -3.26 -0.61 -1.52
C ILE A 59 -4.21 0.59 -1.69
N ILE A 60 -5.14 0.80 -0.75
CA ILE A 60 -6.09 1.91 -0.80
C ILE A 60 -5.35 3.26 -0.74
N GLY A 61 -4.34 3.38 0.14
CA GLY A 61 -3.49 4.57 0.22
C GLY A 61 -2.76 4.85 -1.09
N ALA A 62 -2.18 3.82 -1.71
CA ALA A 62 -1.52 3.92 -3.01
C ALA A 62 -2.48 4.39 -4.11
N ILE A 63 -3.68 3.80 -4.19
CA ILE A 63 -4.71 4.18 -5.16
C ILE A 63 -5.15 5.64 -4.95
N ALA A 64 -5.37 6.05 -3.70
CA ALA A 64 -5.75 7.43 -3.37
C ALA A 64 -4.67 8.43 -3.84
N THR A 65 -3.40 8.16 -3.52
CA THR A 65 -2.28 9.02 -3.95
C THR A 65 -2.16 9.06 -5.48
N MET A 66 -2.29 7.93 -6.18
CA MET A 66 -2.27 7.92 -7.66
C MET A 66 -3.44 8.69 -8.26
N THR A 67 -4.63 8.56 -7.69
CA THR A 67 -5.84 9.24 -8.17
C THR A 67 -5.72 10.76 -8.01
N ILE A 68 -5.22 11.21 -6.86
CA ILE A 68 -4.96 12.63 -6.60
C ILE A 68 -3.90 13.18 -7.56
N ALA A 69 -2.81 12.44 -7.78
CA ALA A 69 -1.79 12.82 -8.75
C ALA A 69 -2.38 12.97 -10.15
N LEU A 70 -3.21 12.00 -10.60
CA LEU A 70 -3.86 12.06 -11.90
C LEU A 70 -4.79 13.27 -12.04
N LEU A 71 -5.57 13.58 -11.01
CA LEU A 71 -6.45 14.75 -11.00
C LEU A 71 -5.67 16.07 -11.05
N HIS A 72 -4.50 16.12 -10.41
CA HIS A 72 -3.63 17.29 -10.40
C HIS A 72 -3.03 17.59 -11.79
N PHE A 73 -2.63 16.54 -12.53
CA PHE A 73 -2.07 16.70 -13.89
C PHE A 73 -3.14 16.78 -14.99
N GLY A 74 -4.33 16.19 -14.80
CA GLY A 74 -5.37 16.09 -15.83
C GLY A 74 -6.47 17.17 -15.79
N GLY A 75 -6.64 17.89 -14.68
CA GLY A 75 -7.76 18.82 -14.47
C GLY A 75 -7.34 20.29 -14.39
N LYS A 76 -8.06 21.18 -15.10
CA LYS A 76 -7.94 22.66 -15.02
C LYS A 76 -7.66 23.11 -13.58
N ARG A 77 -6.57 23.88 -13.37
CA ARG A 77 -6.15 24.56 -12.12
C ARG A 77 -7.36 25.14 -11.36
N ARG A 78 -8.03 24.33 -10.55
CA ARG A 78 -9.07 24.77 -9.62
C ARG A 78 -8.43 24.98 -8.26
N LYS A 79 -8.91 26.02 -7.59
CA LYS A 79 -8.40 26.65 -6.37
C LYS A 79 -8.58 25.77 -5.11
N ASP A 80 -8.23 24.48 -5.19
CA ASP A 80 -8.31 23.47 -4.12
C ASP A 80 -6.92 22.88 -3.77
N SER A 81 -5.87 23.69 -3.96
CA SER A 81 -4.44 23.32 -3.89
C SER A 81 -4.03 22.62 -2.58
N ASP A 82 -4.56 23.06 -1.44
CA ASP A 82 -4.06 22.61 -0.14
C ASP A 82 -4.62 21.25 0.26
N TRP A 83 -5.92 21.00 0.03
CA TRP A 83 -6.55 19.73 0.39
C TRP A 83 -5.98 18.57 -0.42
N GLN A 84 -5.75 18.77 -1.72
CA GLN A 84 -5.20 17.72 -2.59
C GLN A 84 -3.76 17.38 -2.21
N SER A 85 -2.94 18.38 -1.88
CA SER A 85 -1.56 18.16 -1.46
C SER A 85 -1.46 17.41 -0.13
N VAL A 86 -2.30 17.79 0.85
CA VAL A 86 -2.36 17.12 2.15
C VAL A 86 -2.89 15.69 2.00
N ALA A 87 -3.96 15.48 1.22
CA ALA A 87 -4.53 14.16 1.00
C ALA A 87 -3.57 13.21 0.24
N GLY A 88 -2.84 13.73 -0.74
CA GLY A 88 -1.84 12.96 -1.49
C GLY A 88 -0.68 12.49 -0.60
N GLY A 89 -0.17 13.40 0.25
CA GLY A 89 0.87 13.10 1.23
C GLY A 89 0.40 12.13 2.33
N ALA A 90 -0.81 12.34 2.87
CA ALA A 90 -1.40 11.44 3.84
C ALA A 90 -1.60 10.03 3.27
N GLY A 91 -2.08 9.92 2.03
CA GLY A 91 -2.23 8.64 1.33
C GLY A 91 -0.92 7.86 1.20
N LEU A 92 0.20 8.58 0.93
CA LEU A 92 1.52 7.97 0.86
C LEU A 92 2.00 7.46 2.21
N ILE A 93 1.74 8.21 3.29
CA ILE A 93 2.08 7.81 4.66
C ILE A 93 1.26 6.58 5.09
N PHE A 94 -0.05 6.58 4.84
CA PHE A 94 -0.90 5.42 5.11
C PHE A 94 -0.48 4.20 4.29
N CYS A 95 -0.11 4.40 3.03
CA CYS A 95 0.43 3.36 2.16
C CYS A 95 1.64 2.67 2.80
N TRP A 96 2.61 3.47 3.23
CA TRP A 96 3.85 3.01 3.84
C TRP A 96 3.64 2.33 5.19
N LEU A 97 2.89 2.97 6.09
CA LEU A 97 2.62 2.42 7.42
C LEU A 97 1.84 1.11 7.32
N GLY A 98 0.82 1.05 6.46
CA GLY A 98 0.06 -0.18 6.21
C GLY A 98 0.95 -1.31 5.69
N PHE A 99 1.84 -1.01 4.74
CA PHE A 99 2.76 -2.00 4.19
C PHE A 99 3.72 -2.55 5.26
N LEU A 100 4.34 -1.67 6.05
CA LEU A 100 5.28 -2.07 7.10
C LEU A 100 4.60 -2.90 8.19
N VAL A 101 3.44 -2.47 8.66
CA VAL A 101 2.66 -3.22 9.65
C VAL A 101 2.30 -4.61 9.13
N ALA A 102 1.90 -4.70 7.86
CA ALA A 102 1.57 -5.97 7.23
C ALA A 102 2.79 -6.91 7.15
N VAL A 103 3.94 -6.41 6.69
CA VAL A 103 5.18 -7.18 6.59
C VAL A 103 5.67 -7.65 7.95
N ILE A 104 5.65 -6.79 8.98
CA ILE A 104 6.06 -7.15 10.34
C ILE A 104 5.13 -8.21 10.93
N SER A 105 3.81 -8.05 10.74
CA SER A 105 2.81 -8.99 11.24
C SER A 105 2.94 -10.36 10.57
N LEU A 106 3.11 -10.38 9.24
CA LEU A 106 3.34 -11.60 8.48
C LEU A 106 4.65 -12.29 8.89
N THR A 107 5.73 -11.54 9.01
CA THR A 107 7.04 -12.07 9.42
C THR A 107 6.96 -12.69 10.81
N THR A 108 6.31 -12.01 11.77
CA THR A 108 6.11 -12.52 13.13
C THR A 108 5.27 -13.80 13.13
N PHE A 109 4.22 -13.86 12.32
CA PHE A 109 3.41 -15.07 12.16
C PHE A 109 4.23 -16.24 11.62
N VAL A 110 5.01 -16.02 10.55
CA VAL A 110 5.85 -17.07 9.96
C VAL A 110 6.89 -17.55 10.97
N LEU A 111 7.63 -16.65 11.63
CA LEU A 111 8.65 -17.01 12.60
C LEU A 111 8.09 -17.81 13.78
N LYS A 112 6.87 -17.50 14.23
CA LYS A 112 6.29 -18.19 15.39
C LYS A 112 5.61 -19.52 15.05
N ASN A 113 5.14 -19.68 13.81
CA ASN A 113 4.43 -20.89 13.38
C ASN A 113 5.33 -21.88 12.62
N PHE A 114 6.48 -21.43 12.10
CA PHE A 114 7.47 -22.25 11.38
C PHE A 114 8.87 -22.25 12.00
N GLY A 115 9.11 -21.45 13.04
CA GLY A 115 10.34 -21.48 13.83
C GLY A 115 10.32 -22.54 14.91
#